data_AF-A0A930Z854-F1
#
_entry.id   AF-A0A930Z854-F1
#
_cell.length_a   1.000
_cell.length_b   1.000
_cell.length_c   1.000
_cell.angle_alpha   90.00
_cell.angle_beta   90.00
_cell.angle_gamma   90.00
#
_symmetry.space_group_name_H-M   'P 1'
#
loop_
_entity.id
_entity.type
_entity.pdbx_description
1 polymer ?
#
loop_
_entity_poly.entity_id
_entity_poly.type
_entity_poly.pdbx_seq_one_letter_code
_entity_poly.pdbx_strand_id
1 'polypeptide(L)'
;MLLRERWNAEQVDAAVSWFRRENARNAHIFVRPHGAHALSLVDDVNADAIAAMKESGFQPAVVVETSPSNFQVWVNHGRVLSDLTFSTQAAKELARRFGGDPSSADWRHFGRLAGFTNQKPKRCLSNGLQPFVRLHACEGRPYSAAREFLEEVKLLAEKASVERAAWTAARSTSTDDSVRPLTEFHSDPRYSGDLHRADMAWALHAASRGLSEQQIKDELLHARDLSKKGGASRQVDYAERTAIKAVTSIQPLR
;
A
#
# COMPACT_ATOMS: atom_id res chain seq x y z
N MET A 1 -15.57 5.41 7.51
CA MET A 1 -14.27 6.12 7.47
C MET A 1 -14.58 7.58 7.23
N LEU A 2 -14.21 8.48 8.13
CA LEU A 2 -14.32 9.92 7.90
C LEU A 2 -12.97 10.41 7.37
N LEU A 3 -12.96 11.00 6.18
CA LEU A 3 -11.76 11.58 5.57
C LEU A 3 -11.86 13.10 5.61
N ARG A 4 -10.83 13.75 6.14
CA ARG A 4 -10.63 15.19 6.07
C ARG A 4 -9.38 15.44 5.24
N GLU A 5 -9.51 16.23 4.19
CA GLU A 5 -8.42 16.52 3.26
C GLU A 5 -8.04 18.00 3.33
N ARG A 6 -6.80 18.31 2.94
CA ARG A 6 -6.27 19.68 2.83
C ARG A 6 -6.32 20.49 4.13
N TRP A 7 -6.31 19.82 5.28
CA TRP A 7 -6.14 20.50 6.56
C TRP A 7 -4.69 20.90 6.77
N ASN A 8 -4.45 22.15 7.15
CA ASN A 8 -3.15 22.60 7.62
C ASN A 8 -2.92 22.21 9.10
N ALA A 9 -1.73 22.47 9.62
CA ALA A 9 -1.37 22.11 10.99
C ALA A 9 -2.29 22.75 12.04
N GLU A 10 -2.68 24.03 11.87
CA GLU A 10 -3.56 24.74 12.79
C GLU A 10 -4.97 24.15 12.83
N GLN A 11 -5.51 23.77 11.68
CA GLN A 11 -6.81 23.11 11.58
C GLN A 11 -6.79 21.72 12.20
N VAL A 12 -5.68 20.98 12.04
CA VAL A 12 -5.47 19.69 12.72
C VAL A 12 -5.42 19.90 14.24
N ASP A 13 -4.69 20.92 14.71
CA ASP A 13 -4.57 21.23 16.14
C ASP A 13 -5.92 21.64 16.76
N ALA A 14 -6.66 22.51 16.10
CA ALA A 14 -8.01 22.91 16.50
C ALA A 14 -9.00 21.73 16.59
N ALA A 15 -8.76 20.66 15.82
CA ALA A 15 -9.58 19.46 15.79
C ALA A 15 -9.16 18.39 16.82
N VAL A 16 -8.10 18.59 17.60
CA VAL A 16 -7.59 17.57 18.54
C VAL A 16 -8.65 17.11 19.54
N SER A 17 -9.45 18.03 20.09
CA SER A 17 -10.55 17.68 21.00
C SER A 17 -11.60 16.77 20.34
N TRP A 18 -11.88 17.01 19.05
CA TRP A 18 -12.75 16.15 18.26
C TRP A 18 -12.12 14.77 18.04
N PHE A 19 -10.84 14.70 17.65
CA PHE A 19 -10.12 13.42 17.50
C PHE A 19 -10.12 12.60 18.80
N ARG A 20 -9.93 13.25 19.97
CA ARG A 20 -9.99 12.58 21.29
C ARG A 20 -11.34 11.94 21.53
N ARG A 21 -12.43 12.68 21.25
CA ARG A 21 -13.80 12.17 21.38
C ARG A 21 -14.05 10.97 20.47
N GLU A 22 -13.63 11.03 19.21
CA GLU A 22 -13.79 9.90 18.29
C GLU A 22 -12.91 8.71 18.71
N ASN A 23 -11.68 8.95 19.15
CA ASN A 23 -10.80 7.88 19.64
C ASN A 23 -11.35 7.18 20.88
N ALA A 24 -11.97 7.92 21.81
CA ALA A 24 -12.69 7.36 22.96
C ALA A 24 -13.92 6.52 22.54
N ARG A 25 -14.46 6.74 21.34
CA ARG A 25 -15.52 5.92 20.71
C ARG A 25 -14.96 4.81 19.81
N ASN A 26 -13.73 4.36 20.10
CA ASN A 26 -13.01 3.31 19.39
C ASN A 26 -12.58 3.67 17.96
N ALA A 27 -12.62 4.96 17.57
CA ALA A 27 -12.10 5.36 16.26
C ALA A 27 -10.57 5.32 16.24
N HIS A 28 -10.03 4.94 15.08
CA HIS A 28 -8.63 5.06 14.78
C HIS A 28 -8.32 6.43 14.18
N ILE A 29 -7.25 7.08 14.66
CA ILE A 29 -6.79 8.37 14.13
C ILE A 29 -5.54 8.13 13.29
N PHE A 30 -5.60 8.60 12.04
CA PHE A 30 -4.56 8.43 11.04
C PHE A 30 -4.22 9.77 10.40
N VAL A 31 -3.00 9.87 9.85
CA VAL A 31 -2.49 11.05 9.17
C VAL A 31 -1.63 10.66 7.97
N ARG A 32 -1.66 11.48 6.92
CA ARG A 32 -0.72 11.44 5.79
C ARG A 32 -0.60 12.84 5.20
N PRO A 33 0.47 13.15 4.45
CA PRO A 33 0.53 14.40 3.70
C PRO A 33 -0.50 14.43 2.57
N HIS A 34 -0.92 15.63 2.17
CA HIS A 34 -1.82 15.82 1.02
C HIS A 34 -1.03 16.01 -0.28
N GLY A 35 -1.47 15.37 -1.36
CA GLY A 35 -0.86 15.52 -2.69
C GLY A 35 0.52 14.88 -2.81
N ALA A 36 1.30 15.30 -3.81
CA ALA A 36 2.69 14.87 -3.95
C ALA A 36 3.55 15.43 -2.82
N HIS A 37 4.43 14.60 -2.26
CA HIS A 37 5.26 14.96 -1.12
C HIS A 37 6.63 14.27 -1.15
N ALA A 38 7.47 14.60 -0.18
CA ALA A 38 8.82 14.05 -0.02
C ALA A 38 8.90 12.85 0.94
N LEU A 39 7.79 12.43 1.52
CA LEU A 39 7.79 11.38 2.57
C LEU A 39 7.40 10.00 2.04
N SER A 40 7.98 8.95 2.60
CA SER A 40 7.49 7.56 2.47
C SER A 40 7.33 6.95 3.86
N LEU A 41 6.26 6.17 4.04
CA LEU A 41 6.02 5.38 5.26
C LEU A 41 6.63 3.99 5.10
N VAL A 42 7.30 3.51 6.15
CA VAL A 42 7.64 2.10 6.35
C VAL A 42 6.91 1.63 7.60
N ASP A 43 5.93 0.73 7.41
CA ASP A 43 5.08 0.19 8.48
C ASP A 43 5.59 -1.17 8.99
N ASP A 44 5.16 -1.54 10.19
CA ASP A 44 5.43 -2.83 10.85
C ASP A 44 6.93 -3.15 11.06
N VAL A 45 7.72 -2.12 11.41
CA VAL A 45 9.16 -2.28 11.72
C VAL A 45 9.42 -2.38 13.22
N ASN A 46 10.52 -3.03 13.60
CA ASN A 46 10.97 -3.14 14.99
C ASN A 46 12.17 -2.20 15.28
N ALA A 47 12.66 -2.19 16.52
CA ALA A 47 13.78 -1.35 16.92
C ALA A 47 15.08 -1.67 16.16
N ASP A 48 15.34 -2.95 15.86
CA ASP A 48 16.53 -3.39 15.12
C ASP A 48 16.51 -2.89 13.68
N ALA A 49 15.36 -2.95 13.01
CA ALA A 49 15.17 -2.37 11.68
C ALA A 49 15.45 -0.87 11.69
N ILE A 50 15.00 -0.14 12.71
CA ILE A 50 15.28 1.30 12.87
C ILE A 50 16.78 1.55 13.06
N ALA A 51 17.49 0.71 13.82
CA ALA A 51 18.93 0.80 13.98
C ALA A 51 19.65 0.57 12.65
N ALA A 52 19.30 -0.50 11.93
CA ALA A 52 19.84 -0.81 10.61
C ALA A 52 19.56 0.30 9.57
N MET A 53 18.39 0.94 9.64
CA MET A 53 18.09 2.14 8.84
C MET A 53 19.07 3.26 9.12
N LYS A 54 19.31 3.60 10.40
CA LYS A 54 20.23 4.68 10.77
C LYS A 54 21.67 4.39 10.35
N GLU A 55 22.14 3.16 10.54
CA GLU A 55 23.49 2.70 10.17
C GLU A 55 23.71 2.72 8.66
N SER A 56 22.67 2.41 7.87
CA SER A 56 22.75 2.39 6.40
C SER A 56 22.47 3.74 5.72
N GLY A 57 22.33 4.83 6.49
CA GLY A 57 22.11 6.16 5.94
C GLY A 57 20.64 6.51 5.66
N PHE A 58 19.69 5.76 6.21
CA PHE A 58 18.23 5.93 6.07
C PHE A 58 17.61 6.48 7.37
N GLN A 59 18.20 7.54 7.94
CA GLN A 59 17.71 8.12 9.19
C GLN A 59 16.22 8.49 9.09
N PRO A 60 15.35 7.97 9.98
CA PRO A 60 13.94 8.32 9.99
C PRO A 60 13.72 9.81 10.25
N ALA A 61 12.84 10.44 9.48
CA ALA A 61 12.37 11.79 9.74
C ALA A 61 11.40 11.81 10.94
N VAL A 62 10.58 10.77 11.06
CA VAL A 62 9.65 10.57 12.18
C VAL A 62 9.63 9.10 12.57
N VAL A 63 9.67 8.80 13.88
CA VAL A 63 9.49 7.45 14.43
C VAL A 63 8.27 7.45 15.35
N VAL A 64 7.31 6.58 15.06
CA VAL A 64 6.05 6.43 15.80
C VAL A 64 5.91 4.99 16.26
N GLU A 65 5.83 4.76 17.56
CA GLU A 65 5.47 3.46 18.12
C GLU A 65 3.94 3.30 18.08
N THR A 66 3.43 2.32 17.35
CA THR A 66 1.99 2.11 17.17
C THR A 66 1.38 1.18 18.22
N SER A 67 2.20 0.30 18.78
CA SER A 67 1.95 -0.57 19.92
C SER A 67 3.31 -1.03 20.46
N PRO A 68 3.42 -1.59 21.68
CA PRO A 68 4.71 -1.96 22.27
C PRO A 68 5.61 -2.72 21.28
N SER A 69 6.81 -2.19 21.05
CA SER A 69 7.83 -2.75 20.16
C SER A 69 7.45 -2.85 18.66
N ASN A 70 6.39 -2.18 18.22
CA ASN A 70 5.97 -2.13 16.81
C ASN A 70 5.92 -0.67 16.34
N PHE A 71 6.66 -0.34 15.30
CA PHE A 71 6.89 1.04 14.88
C PHE A 71 6.46 1.29 13.43
N GLN A 72 6.14 2.55 13.18
CA GLN A 72 6.00 3.18 11.88
C GLN A 72 7.08 4.24 11.77
N VAL A 73 7.76 4.28 10.63
CA VAL A 73 8.74 5.32 10.36
C VAL A 73 8.40 6.05 9.08
N TRP A 74 8.53 7.37 9.12
CA TRP A 74 8.50 8.20 7.93
C TRP A 74 9.93 8.59 7.58
N VAL A 75 10.32 8.37 6.33
CA VAL A 75 11.60 8.85 5.78
C VAL A 75 11.36 10.00 4.83
N ASN A 76 12.27 10.97 4.82
CA ASN A 76 12.20 12.15 3.97
C ASN A 76 13.21 12.05 2.82
N HIS A 77 12.73 12.00 1.59
CA HIS A 77 13.52 11.91 0.36
C HIS A 77 14.30 13.19 0.02
N GLY A 78 14.10 14.29 0.76
CA GLY A 78 14.76 15.58 0.52
C GLY A 78 14.23 16.35 -0.69
N ARG A 79 13.33 15.74 -1.49
CA ARG A 79 12.62 16.37 -2.60
C ARG A 79 11.22 15.79 -2.74
N VAL A 80 10.30 16.59 -3.25
CA VAL A 80 8.95 16.12 -3.59
C VAL A 80 9.04 15.13 -4.76
N LEU A 81 8.41 13.96 -4.60
CA LEU A 81 8.27 12.98 -5.66
C LEU A 81 6.93 13.21 -6.37
N SER A 82 6.94 13.98 -7.45
CA SER A 82 5.73 14.33 -8.22
C SER A 82 5.17 13.16 -9.03
N ASP A 83 6.03 12.25 -9.48
CA ASP A 83 5.61 10.98 -10.07
C ASP A 83 5.17 10.03 -8.95
N LEU A 84 3.85 9.82 -8.84
CA LEU A 84 3.23 8.99 -7.81
C LEU A 84 3.56 7.50 -7.97
N THR A 85 3.84 7.06 -9.20
CA THR A 85 4.28 5.69 -9.48
C THR A 85 5.70 5.51 -8.96
N PHE A 86 6.58 6.46 -9.25
CA PHE A 86 7.94 6.46 -8.72
C PHE A 86 7.96 6.56 -7.18
N SER A 87 7.11 7.41 -6.60
CA SER A 87 6.94 7.49 -5.14
C SER A 87 6.48 6.17 -4.52
N THR A 88 5.56 5.45 -5.18
CA THR A 88 5.15 4.10 -4.76
C THR A 88 6.29 3.08 -4.87
N GLN A 89 7.10 3.15 -5.92
CA GLN A 89 8.26 2.28 -6.08
C GLN A 89 9.30 2.51 -4.98
N ALA A 90 9.57 3.78 -4.65
CA ALA A 90 10.43 4.15 -3.53
C ALA A 90 9.91 3.57 -2.20
N ALA A 91 8.61 3.74 -1.90
CA ALA A 91 8.00 3.17 -0.69
C ALA A 91 8.12 1.63 -0.65
N LYS A 92 7.89 0.95 -1.77
CA LYS A 92 8.03 -0.52 -1.88
C LYS A 92 9.46 -0.99 -1.67
N GLU A 93 10.43 -0.28 -2.23
CA GLU A 93 11.83 -0.65 -2.08
C GLU A 93 12.31 -0.42 -0.63
N LEU A 94 11.83 0.63 0.03
CA LEU A 94 12.08 0.84 1.46
C LEU A 94 11.49 -0.30 2.32
N ALA A 95 10.23 -0.67 2.07
CA ALA A 95 9.59 -1.79 2.78
C ALA A 95 10.34 -3.10 2.55
N ARG A 96 10.73 -3.39 1.31
CA ARG A 96 11.53 -4.58 0.96
C ARG A 96 12.88 -4.58 1.69
N ARG A 97 13.58 -3.44 1.74
CA ARG A 97 14.93 -3.32 2.29
C ARG A 97 14.96 -3.42 3.82
N PHE A 98 13.94 -2.90 4.50
CA PHE A 98 13.91 -2.82 5.96
C PHE A 98 12.87 -3.73 6.61
N GLY A 99 12.30 -4.66 5.85
CA GLY A 99 11.32 -5.63 6.35
C GLY A 99 9.98 -5.02 6.75
N GLY A 100 9.62 -3.88 6.16
CA GLY A 100 8.31 -3.25 6.39
C GLY A 100 7.19 -3.97 5.65
N ASP A 101 5.95 -3.71 6.07
CA ASP A 101 4.76 -4.32 5.48
C ASP A 101 4.56 -3.88 4.00
N PRO A 102 4.65 -4.80 3.02
CA PRO A 102 4.46 -4.48 1.61
C PRO A 102 3.05 -3.98 1.29
N SER A 103 2.04 -4.34 2.10
CA SER A 103 0.66 -3.89 1.92
C SER A 103 0.46 -2.42 2.27
N SER A 104 1.41 -1.86 3.02
CA SER A 104 1.45 -0.48 3.45
C SER A 104 2.42 0.39 2.63
N ALA A 105 3.04 -0.19 1.60
CA ALA A 105 4.07 0.44 0.77
C ALA A 105 3.47 1.10 -0.48
N ASP A 106 2.91 2.29 -0.30
CA ASP A 106 2.40 3.14 -1.39
C ASP A 106 2.56 4.63 -1.09
N TRP A 107 2.52 5.47 -2.14
CA TRP A 107 2.78 6.91 -2.03
C TRP A 107 1.80 7.67 -1.12
N ARG A 108 0.61 7.10 -0.85
CA ARG A 108 -0.48 7.77 -0.13
C ARG A 108 -0.89 6.99 1.13
N HIS A 109 -0.02 6.15 1.66
CA HIS A 109 -0.37 5.34 2.82
C HIS A 109 -0.64 6.21 4.06
N PHE A 110 -1.56 5.77 4.91
CA PHE A 110 -1.90 6.45 6.16
C PHE A 110 -1.07 5.92 7.33
N GLY A 111 -0.32 6.80 7.99
CA GLY A 111 0.33 6.49 9.27
C GLY A 111 -0.58 6.77 10.45
N ARG A 112 -0.22 6.27 11.64
CA ARG A 112 -0.88 6.59 12.91
C ARG A 112 -0.51 8.00 13.35
N LEU A 113 -1.51 8.78 13.80
CA LEU A 113 -1.24 10.04 14.50
C LEU A 113 -0.93 9.74 15.97
N ALA A 114 0.23 10.22 16.44
CA ALA A 114 0.63 10.05 17.84
C ALA A 114 -0.30 10.80 18.81
N GLY A 115 -0.34 10.35 20.07
CA GLY A 115 -1.18 10.94 21.12
C GLY A 115 -2.58 10.33 21.25
N PHE A 116 -2.92 9.34 20.42
CA PHE A 116 -4.18 8.60 20.46
C PHE A 116 -3.94 7.12 20.75
N THR A 117 -4.96 6.42 21.24
CA THR A 117 -4.87 4.99 21.52
C THR A 117 -5.08 4.15 20.26
N ASN A 118 -4.34 3.05 20.15
CA ASN A 118 -4.48 2.10 19.06
C ASN A 118 -5.62 1.11 19.36
N GLN A 119 -6.81 1.42 18.83
CA GLN A 119 -8.06 0.68 19.08
C GLN A 119 -8.14 -0.74 18.48
N LYS A 120 -7.03 -1.34 18.03
CA LYS A 120 -7.03 -2.67 17.40
C LYS A 120 -7.17 -3.70 18.52
N PRO A 121 -8.20 -4.58 18.54
CA PRO A 121 -8.39 -5.53 19.65
C PRO A 121 -7.15 -6.38 19.95
N LYS A 122 -6.44 -6.83 18.90
CA LYS A 122 -5.19 -7.61 19.00
C LYS A 122 -3.99 -6.86 19.59
N ARG A 123 -4.11 -5.55 19.82
CA ARG A 123 -3.06 -4.71 20.41
C ARG A 123 -3.39 -4.31 21.85
N CYS A 124 -4.52 -4.77 22.39
CA CYS A 124 -4.89 -4.57 23.78
C CYS A 124 -3.79 -5.09 24.72
N LEU A 125 -3.46 -4.33 25.75
CA LEU A 125 -2.47 -4.68 26.74
C LEU A 125 -3.02 -5.72 27.73
N SER A 126 -2.13 -6.36 28.48
CA SER A 126 -2.51 -7.36 29.50
C SER A 126 -3.43 -6.80 30.59
N ASN A 127 -3.42 -5.48 30.81
CA ASN A 127 -4.30 -4.79 31.74
C ASN A 127 -5.67 -4.40 31.14
N GLY A 128 -5.97 -4.82 29.91
CA GLY A 128 -7.24 -4.52 29.23
C GLY A 128 -7.32 -3.13 28.59
N LEU A 129 -6.25 -2.31 28.68
CA LEU A 129 -6.21 -0.98 28.08
C LEU A 129 -5.61 -1.01 26.67
N GLN A 130 -6.06 -0.07 25.83
CA GLN A 130 -5.45 0.15 24.52
C GLN A 130 -4.13 0.92 24.65
N PRO A 131 -3.06 0.51 23.95
CA PRO A 131 -1.79 1.22 24.02
C PRO A 131 -1.88 2.57 23.31
N PHE A 132 -1.18 3.57 23.85
CA PHE A 132 -1.00 4.83 23.15
C PHE A 132 -0.03 4.67 21.98
N VAL A 133 -0.37 5.32 20.86
CA VAL A 133 0.56 5.61 19.78
C VAL A 133 1.50 6.72 20.23
N ARG A 134 2.80 6.47 20.24
CA ARG A 134 3.81 7.37 20.83
C ARG A 134 4.78 7.89 19.78
N LEU A 135 5.12 9.17 19.88
CA LEU A 135 6.18 9.78 19.07
C LEU A 135 7.53 9.55 19.77
N HIS A 136 8.48 8.95 19.07
CA HIS A 136 9.84 8.68 19.58
C HIS A 136 10.87 9.64 18.98
N ALA A 137 10.71 10.03 17.71
CA ALA A 137 11.59 11.01 17.05
C ALA A 137 10.81 11.80 15.99
N CYS A 138 11.22 13.04 15.73
CA CYS A 138 10.57 13.96 14.78
C CYS A 138 11.55 14.96 14.14
N GLU A 139 12.78 14.54 13.86
CA GLU A 139 13.83 15.42 13.34
C GLU A 139 13.48 16.04 11.97
N GLY A 140 12.64 15.37 11.17
CA GLY A 140 12.18 15.88 9.88
C GLY A 140 13.23 15.92 8.77
N ARG A 141 14.49 15.60 9.08
CA ARG A 141 15.63 15.72 8.17
C ARG A 141 15.55 14.68 7.04
N PRO A 142 16.02 15.03 5.83
CA PRO A 142 16.29 14.04 4.81
C PRO A 142 17.34 13.04 5.28
N TYR A 143 17.20 11.79 4.88
CA TYR A 143 18.20 10.77 5.17
C TYR A 143 19.43 10.91 4.26
N SER A 144 20.61 10.56 4.75
CA SER A 144 21.86 10.85 4.04
C SER A 144 21.99 10.11 2.71
N ALA A 145 21.41 8.92 2.59
CA ALA A 145 21.43 8.10 1.37
C ALA A 145 20.32 8.44 0.36
N ALA A 146 19.61 9.58 0.53
CA ALA A 146 18.42 9.88 -0.27
C ALA A 146 18.67 9.98 -1.76
N ARG A 147 19.76 10.61 -2.17
CA ARG A 147 20.08 10.77 -3.59
C ARG A 147 20.40 9.43 -4.24
N GLU A 148 21.32 8.68 -3.64
CA GLU A 148 21.79 7.39 -4.12
C GLU A 148 20.63 6.38 -4.19
N PHE A 149 19.77 6.36 -3.17
CA PHE A 149 18.59 5.51 -3.15
C PHE A 149 17.60 5.82 -4.28
N LEU A 150 17.31 7.10 -4.54
CA LEU A 150 16.35 7.46 -5.58
C LEU A 150 16.91 7.17 -6.98
N GLU A 151 18.22 7.28 -7.19
CA GLU A 151 18.88 6.85 -8.43
C GLU A 151 18.79 5.33 -8.61
N GLU A 152 19.04 4.55 -7.55
CA GLU A 152 18.88 3.10 -7.54
C GLU A 152 17.45 2.68 -7.92
N VAL A 153 16.44 3.25 -7.25
CA VAL A 153 15.02 2.94 -7.53
C VAL A 153 14.66 3.27 -8.97
N LYS A 154 15.18 4.38 -9.52
CA LYS A 154 14.92 4.76 -10.91
C LYS A 154 15.47 3.73 -11.89
N LEU A 155 16.70 3.27 -11.68
CA LEU A 155 17.32 2.22 -12.50
C LEU A 155 16.56 0.89 -12.41
N LEU A 156 16.09 0.52 -11.21
CA LEU A 156 15.26 -0.68 -11.02
C LEU A 156 13.93 -0.55 -11.77
N ALA A 157 13.30 0.62 -11.74
CA ALA A 157 12.05 0.89 -12.44
C ALA A 157 12.21 0.85 -13.97
N GLU A 158 13.29 1.40 -14.49
CA GLU A 158 13.64 1.35 -15.91
C GLU A 158 13.88 -0.10 -16.37
N LYS A 159 14.69 -0.87 -15.63
CA LYS A 159 14.93 -2.30 -15.92
C LYS A 159 13.63 -3.11 -15.93
N ALA A 160 12.80 -2.96 -14.90
CA ALA A 160 11.53 -3.67 -14.81
C ALA A 160 10.55 -3.27 -15.94
N SER A 161 10.66 -2.05 -16.45
CA SER A 161 9.81 -1.58 -17.56
C SER A 161 10.27 -2.16 -18.91
N VAL A 162 11.58 -2.24 -19.13
CA VAL A 162 12.18 -2.92 -20.30
C VAL A 162 11.83 -4.41 -20.29
N GLU A 163 11.98 -5.09 -19.15
CA GLU A 163 11.63 -6.51 -19.00
C GLU A 163 10.13 -6.75 -19.26
N ARG A 164 9.25 -5.88 -18.75
CA ARG A 164 7.81 -5.96 -19.03
C ARG A 164 7.52 -5.75 -20.52
N ALA A 165 8.15 -4.77 -21.16
CA ALA A 165 7.95 -4.53 -22.59
C ALA A 165 8.40 -5.73 -23.43
N ALA A 166 9.57 -6.30 -23.12
CA ALA A 166 10.07 -7.50 -23.77
C ALA A 166 9.13 -8.70 -23.58
N TRP A 167 8.61 -8.91 -22.36
CA TRP A 167 7.66 -9.98 -22.06
C TRP A 167 6.33 -9.79 -22.80
N THR A 168 5.80 -8.57 -22.85
CA THR A 168 4.58 -8.25 -23.60
C THR A 168 4.77 -8.49 -25.10
N ALA A 169 5.91 -8.07 -25.67
CA ALA A 169 6.24 -8.31 -27.08
C ALA A 169 6.38 -9.82 -27.39
N ALA A 170 6.99 -10.59 -26.49
CA ALA A 170 7.10 -12.05 -26.63
C ALA A 170 5.75 -12.78 -26.45
N ARG A 171 4.76 -12.16 -25.80
CA ARG A 171 3.40 -12.70 -25.69
C ARG A 171 2.47 -12.29 -26.83
N SER A 172 2.66 -11.12 -27.44
CA SER A 172 1.86 -10.72 -28.62
C SER A 172 2.09 -11.63 -29.84
N THR A 173 3.15 -12.45 -29.83
CA THR A 173 3.39 -13.48 -30.84
C THR A 173 2.65 -14.80 -30.56
N SER A 174 1.90 -14.91 -29.46
CA SER A 174 1.01 -16.05 -29.16
C SER A 174 -0.37 -15.81 -29.78
N THR A 175 -0.69 -16.56 -30.83
CA THR A 175 -1.95 -16.50 -31.60
C THR A 175 -3.12 -17.24 -30.95
N ASP A 176 -2.98 -17.71 -29.71
CA ASP A 176 -4.07 -18.40 -29.02
C ASP A 176 -4.97 -17.35 -28.38
N ASP A 177 -6.06 -16.96 -29.04
CA ASP A 177 -7.04 -15.97 -28.58
C ASP A 177 -7.92 -16.46 -27.41
N SER A 178 -7.79 -17.70 -26.97
CA SER A 178 -8.65 -18.26 -25.93
C SER A 178 -8.44 -17.63 -24.55
N VAL A 179 -9.54 -17.43 -23.83
CA VAL A 179 -9.51 -17.00 -22.43
C VAL A 179 -9.23 -18.23 -21.58
N ARG A 180 -8.06 -18.26 -20.95
CA ARG A 180 -7.69 -19.33 -20.03
C ARG A 180 -8.63 -19.29 -18.81
N PRO A 181 -9.04 -20.45 -18.29
CA PRO A 181 -9.94 -20.51 -17.14
C PRO A 181 -9.28 -19.92 -15.89
N LEU A 182 -10.08 -19.28 -15.04
CA LEU A 182 -9.61 -18.63 -13.81
C LEU A 182 -8.95 -19.63 -12.83
N THR A 183 -9.39 -20.89 -12.84
CA THR A 183 -8.81 -21.97 -12.03
C THR A 183 -7.34 -22.25 -12.34
N GLU A 184 -6.88 -22.02 -13.57
CA GLU A 184 -5.47 -22.12 -13.93
C GLU A 184 -4.62 -21.03 -13.28
N PHE A 185 -5.18 -19.84 -13.06
CA PHE A 185 -4.48 -18.76 -12.36
C PHE A 185 -4.47 -19.00 -10.85
N HIS A 186 -5.53 -19.58 -10.29
CA HIS A 186 -5.57 -19.95 -8.87
C HIS A 186 -4.57 -21.05 -8.50
N SER A 187 -4.33 -21.99 -9.40
CA SER A 187 -3.41 -23.11 -9.20
C SER A 187 -1.96 -22.79 -9.59
N ASP A 188 -1.70 -21.61 -10.14
CA ASP A 188 -0.37 -21.22 -10.61
C ASP A 188 0.60 -20.93 -9.45
N PRO A 189 1.74 -21.65 -9.35
CA PRO A 189 2.73 -21.45 -8.30
C PRO A 189 3.28 -20.01 -8.20
N ARG A 190 3.23 -19.23 -9.30
CA ARG A 190 3.70 -17.84 -9.36
C ARG A 190 2.95 -16.89 -8.42
N TYR A 191 1.77 -17.26 -7.95
CA TYR A 191 1.00 -16.45 -7.01
C TYR A 191 1.11 -16.94 -5.57
N SER A 192 1.78 -18.08 -5.31
CA SER A 192 2.03 -18.59 -3.95
C SER A 192 0.78 -18.64 -3.05
N GLY A 193 -0.38 -18.94 -3.64
CA GLY A 193 -1.67 -18.97 -2.94
C GLY A 193 -2.33 -17.61 -2.70
N ASP A 194 -1.74 -16.50 -3.14
CA ASP A 194 -2.38 -15.18 -3.14
C ASP A 194 -3.45 -15.09 -4.24
N LEU A 195 -4.65 -15.54 -3.87
CA LEU A 195 -5.79 -15.56 -4.77
C LEU A 195 -6.26 -14.15 -5.18
N HIS A 196 -5.92 -13.09 -4.43
CA HIS A 196 -6.23 -11.73 -4.88
C HIS A 196 -5.33 -11.33 -6.05
N ARG A 197 -4.04 -11.69 -5.98
CA ARG A 197 -3.10 -11.48 -7.10
C ARG A 197 -3.47 -12.33 -8.32
N ALA A 198 -3.89 -13.57 -8.09
CA ALA A 198 -4.35 -14.46 -9.15
C ALA A 198 -5.61 -13.93 -9.85
N ASP A 199 -6.63 -13.50 -9.09
CA ASP A 199 -7.87 -12.91 -9.62
C ASP A 199 -7.59 -11.69 -10.50
N MET A 200 -6.71 -10.79 -10.04
CA MET A 200 -6.31 -9.60 -10.82
C MET A 200 -5.55 -9.97 -12.09
N ALA A 201 -4.65 -10.95 -12.02
CA ALA A 201 -3.88 -11.38 -13.18
C ALA A 201 -4.76 -12.05 -14.24
N TRP A 202 -5.73 -12.86 -13.82
CA TRP A 202 -6.73 -13.42 -14.72
C TRP A 202 -7.63 -12.34 -15.31
N ALA A 203 -8.11 -11.38 -14.51
CA ALA A 203 -8.95 -10.28 -15.00
C ALA A 203 -8.23 -9.46 -16.09
N LEU A 204 -6.94 -9.19 -15.93
CA LEU A 204 -6.12 -8.53 -16.96
C LEU A 204 -5.98 -9.39 -18.23
N HIS A 205 -5.79 -10.70 -18.09
CA HIS A 205 -5.76 -11.64 -19.21
C HIS A 205 -7.10 -11.65 -19.96
N ALA A 206 -8.20 -11.82 -19.25
CA ALA A 206 -9.56 -11.81 -19.79
C ALA A 206 -9.88 -10.49 -20.52
N ALA A 207 -9.57 -9.35 -19.90
CA ALA A 207 -9.76 -8.03 -20.52
C ALA A 207 -8.92 -7.86 -21.80
N SER A 208 -7.67 -8.34 -21.81
CA SER A 208 -6.81 -8.32 -23.01
C SER A 208 -7.34 -9.16 -24.17
N ARG A 209 -8.30 -10.05 -23.90
CA ARG A 209 -8.98 -10.92 -24.88
C ARG A 209 -10.43 -10.54 -25.12
N GLY A 210 -10.81 -9.31 -24.74
CA GLY A 210 -12.09 -8.72 -25.10
C GLY A 210 -13.25 -9.02 -24.17
N LEU A 211 -13.02 -9.64 -23.00
CA LEU A 211 -14.09 -9.78 -22.01
C LEU A 211 -14.45 -8.41 -21.42
N SER A 212 -15.76 -8.16 -21.37
CA SER A 212 -16.34 -6.98 -20.74
C SER A 212 -16.17 -7.01 -19.21
N GLU A 213 -16.29 -5.84 -18.59
CA GLU A 213 -16.28 -5.69 -17.13
C GLU A 213 -17.30 -6.62 -16.46
N GLN A 214 -18.49 -6.74 -17.03
CA GLN A 214 -19.56 -7.58 -16.50
C GLN A 214 -19.20 -9.06 -16.55
N GLN A 215 -18.64 -9.55 -17.66
CA GLN A 215 -18.22 -10.96 -17.79
C GLN A 215 -17.09 -11.32 -16.80
N ILE A 216 -16.12 -10.42 -16.62
CA ILE A 216 -15.03 -10.60 -15.65
C ILE A 216 -15.58 -10.63 -14.22
N LYS A 217 -16.49 -9.70 -13.89
CA LYS A 217 -17.15 -9.61 -12.60
C LYS A 217 -17.93 -10.88 -12.28
N ASP A 218 -18.72 -11.37 -13.23
CA ASP A 218 -19.53 -12.57 -13.06
C ASP A 218 -18.65 -13.80 -12.84
N GLU A 219 -17.60 -13.99 -13.63
CA GLU A 219 -16.67 -15.13 -13.44
C GLU A 219 -16.01 -15.10 -12.05
N LEU A 220 -15.53 -13.92 -11.60
CA LEU A 220 -14.90 -13.77 -10.28
C LEU A 220 -15.86 -14.11 -9.13
N LEU A 221 -17.14 -13.79 -9.27
CA LEU A 221 -18.17 -14.10 -8.27
C LEU A 221 -18.50 -15.58 -8.19
N HIS A 222 -18.41 -16.32 -9.30
CA HIS A 222 -18.77 -17.74 -9.37
C HIS A 222 -17.57 -18.69 -9.18
N ALA A 223 -16.35 -18.24 -9.44
CA ALA A 223 -15.19 -19.12 -9.50
C ALA A 223 -14.68 -19.62 -8.14
N ARG A 224 -15.00 -18.94 -7.02
CA ARG A 224 -14.58 -19.38 -5.69
C ARG A 224 -15.41 -18.81 -4.57
N ASP A 225 -15.27 -19.41 -3.38
CA ASP A 225 -15.81 -18.84 -2.16
C ASP A 225 -15.12 -17.52 -1.79
N LEU A 226 -15.87 -16.43 -1.89
CA LEU A 226 -15.47 -15.08 -1.49
C LEU A 226 -15.93 -14.69 -0.08
N SER A 227 -16.43 -15.63 0.73
CA SER A 227 -16.90 -15.39 2.11
C SER A 227 -15.90 -14.60 2.96
N LYS A 228 -14.60 -14.83 2.76
CA LYS A 228 -13.50 -14.10 3.43
C LYS A 228 -13.44 -12.60 3.10
N LYS A 229 -14.09 -12.13 2.04
CA LYS A 229 -14.21 -10.70 1.67
C LYS A 229 -15.35 -10.00 2.40
N GLY A 230 -16.20 -10.74 3.12
CA GLY A 230 -17.34 -10.23 3.89
C GLY A 230 -18.68 -10.61 3.26
N GLY A 231 -19.75 -9.90 3.63
CA GLY A 231 -21.09 -10.15 3.09
C GLY A 231 -21.19 -9.88 1.57
N ALA A 232 -22.30 -10.33 0.96
CA ALA A 232 -22.51 -10.33 -0.49
C ALA A 232 -22.17 -8.98 -1.18
N SER A 233 -22.60 -7.85 -0.60
CA SER A 233 -22.27 -6.52 -1.14
C SER A 233 -20.75 -6.27 -1.23
N ARG A 234 -19.95 -6.68 -0.24
CA ARG A 234 -18.49 -6.51 -0.29
C ARG A 234 -17.82 -7.44 -1.30
N GLN A 235 -18.40 -8.61 -1.57
CA GLN A 235 -17.92 -9.54 -2.58
C GLN A 235 -18.16 -8.97 -3.98
N VAL A 236 -19.35 -8.42 -4.22
CA VAL A 236 -19.69 -7.70 -5.45
C VAL A 236 -18.77 -6.49 -5.65
N ASP A 237 -18.58 -5.66 -4.62
CA ASP A 237 -17.69 -4.51 -4.72
C ASP A 237 -16.23 -4.91 -5.03
N TYR A 238 -15.78 -6.07 -4.55
CA TYR A 238 -14.45 -6.59 -4.83
C TYR A 238 -14.31 -7.02 -6.30
N ALA A 239 -15.25 -7.82 -6.79
CA ALA A 239 -15.25 -8.30 -8.17
C ALA A 239 -15.35 -7.12 -9.16
N GLU A 240 -16.22 -6.16 -8.88
CA GLU A 240 -16.42 -4.95 -9.68
C GLU A 240 -15.16 -4.08 -9.74
N ARG A 241 -14.54 -3.78 -8.58
CA ARG A 241 -13.27 -3.02 -8.55
C ARG A 241 -12.15 -3.73 -9.31
N THR A 242 -12.13 -5.07 -9.27
CA THR A 242 -11.12 -5.86 -9.99
C THR A 242 -11.36 -5.82 -11.49
N ALA A 243 -12.60 -5.97 -11.94
CA ALA A 243 -13.00 -5.91 -13.35
C ALA A 243 -12.75 -4.53 -13.97
N ILE A 244 -13.23 -3.45 -13.32
CA ILE A 244 -13.03 -2.06 -13.79
C ILE A 244 -11.53 -1.78 -13.92
N LYS A 245 -10.74 -2.15 -12.91
CA LYS A 245 -9.30 -1.93 -12.93
C LYS A 245 -8.62 -2.68 -14.08
N ALA A 246 -9.04 -3.91 -14.36
CA ALA A 246 -8.47 -4.69 -15.45
C ALA A 246 -8.78 -4.08 -16.83
N VAL A 247 -10.04 -3.77 -17.11
CA VAL A 247 -10.46 -3.19 -18.40
C VAL A 247 -9.83 -1.81 -18.63
N THR A 248 -9.83 -0.96 -17.60
CA THR A 248 -9.18 0.37 -17.66
C THR A 248 -7.66 0.27 -17.90
N SER A 249 -7.02 -0.82 -17.45
CA SER A 249 -5.57 -1.01 -17.65
C SER A 249 -5.21 -1.47 -19.07
N ILE A 250 -6.17 -2.03 -19.81
CA ILE A 250 -5.97 -2.55 -21.18
C ILE A 250 -6.39 -1.51 -22.22
N GLN A 251 -7.41 -0.68 -21.94
CA GLN A 251 -7.76 0.43 -22.82
C GLN A 251 -6.72 1.55 -22.69
N PRO A 252 -6.07 1.98 -23.78
CA PRO A 252 -5.23 3.16 -23.73
C PRO A 252 -6.10 4.35 -23.31
N LEU A 253 -5.62 5.13 -22.33
CA LEU A 253 -6.17 6.43 -21.99
C LEU A 253 -6.28 7.23 -23.30
N ARG A 254 -7.52 7.42 -23.78
CA ARG A 254 -7.82 8.34 -24.88
C ARG A 254 -7.70 9.78 -24.40
#